data_AF-A0A453K7H8-F1
#
_entry.id   AF-A0A453K7H8-F1
#
_cell.length_a   1.000
_cell.length_b   1.000
_cell.length_c   1.000
_cell.angle_alpha   90.00
_cell.angle_beta   90.00
_cell.angle_gamma   90.00
#
_symmetry.space_group_name_H-M   'P 1'
#
loop_
_entity.id
_entity.type
_entity.pdbx_description
1 polymer ?
#
loop_
_entity_poly.entity_id
_entity_poly.type
_entity_poly.pdbx_seq_one_letter_code
_entity_poly.pdbx_strand_id
1 'polypeptide(L)'
;VMTAAAKHLTPAVLELGGKCPVVVDSNVDLHIAAKRIAAGKWGCNNGQACIAPDFIITTQAFAPKLLESLKKVLEKFYGKDPLLSADLSRVVNASHFGRLKGLMDEEMVSDKIVFGGQRDEQQLKIAPTIFLDVPLDSAIMKEEIFGPLLPILT
;
A
#
# COMPACT_ATOMS: atom_id res chain seq x y z
N VAL A 1 1.81 -26.60 0.51
CA VAL A 1 0.65 -27.12 1.29
C VAL A 1 -0.24 -28.02 0.44
N MET A 2 -0.91 -27.51 -0.61
CA MET A 2 -1.83 -28.29 -1.45
C MET A 2 -1.22 -29.58 -2.03
N THR A 3 0.04 -29.54 -2.50
CA THR A 3 0.78 -30.71 -2.98
C THR A 3 0.90 -31.82 -1.93
N ALA A 4 1.01 -31.48 -0.64
CA ALA A 4 1.07 -32.47 0.43
C ALA A 4 -0.32 -33.04 0.73
N ALA A 5 -1.37 -32.20 0.74
CA ALA A 5 -2.75 -32.62 0.94
C ALA A 5 -3.23 -33.61 -0.16
N ALA A 6 -2.81 -33.39 -1.40
CA ALA A 6 -3.12 -34.26 -2.54
C ALA A 6 -2.66 -35.71 -2.34
N LYS A 7 -1.58 -35.97 -1.59
CA LYS A 7 -1.08 -37.32 -1.30
C LYS A 7 -2.06 -38.18 -0.49
N HIS A 8 -3.01 -37.55 0.21
CA HIS A 8 -3.93 -38.21 1.14
C HIS A 8 -5.40 -37.87 0.88
N LEU A 9 -5.72 -37.28 -0.29
CA LEU A 9 -7.07 -36.79 -0.61
C LEU A 9 -7.65 -35.87 0.49
N THR A 10 -6.78 -35.14 1.19
CA THR A 10 -7.19 -34.28 2.30
C THR A 10 -7.80 -33.00 1.75
N PRO A 11 -9.03 -32.63 2.13
CA PRO A 11 -9.59 -31.34 1.75
C PRO A 11 -8.78 -30.19 2.38
N ALA A 12 -8.63 -29.09 1.64
CA ALA A 12 -7.89 -27.92 2.10
C ALA A 12 -8.64 -26.64 1.77
N VAL A 13 -8.56 -25.66 2.68
CA VAL A 13 -8.99 -24.28 2.47
C VAL A 13 -7.74 -23.41 2.49
N LEU A 14 -7.58 -22.56 1.48
CA LEU A 14 -6.43 -21.68 1.33
C LEU A 14 -6.91 -20.23 1.25
N GLU A 15 -6.73 -19.49 2.34
CA GLU A 15 -6.89 -18.04 2.35
C GLU A 15 -5.53 -17.42 2.01
N LEU A 16 -5.42 -16.89 0.81
CA LEU A 16 -4.19 -16.28 0.29
C LEU A 16 -4.31 -14.75 0.27
N GLY A 17 -3.24 -14.08 -0.16
CA GLY A 17 -3.24 -12.65 -0.43
C GLY A 17 -3.68 -12.31 -1.86
N GLY A 18 -3.53 -11.04 -2.21
CA GLY A 18 -3.81 -10.57 -3.56
C GLY A 18 -3.67 -9.06 -3.72
N LYS A 19 -3.69 -8.59 -4.97
CA LYS A 19 -3.67 -7.15 -5.27
C LYS A 19 -5.10 -6.62 -5.27
N CYS A 20 -5.59 -6.18 -4.11
CA CYS A 20 -6.95 -5.62 -4.00
C CYS A 20 -7.03 -4.22 -4.63
N PRO A 21 -7.76 -4.02 -5.75
CA PRO A 21 -7.94 -2.72 -6.35
C PRO A 21 -8.94 -1.87 -5.56
N VAL A 22 -8.73 -0.55 -5.56
CA VAL A 22 -9.76 0.42 -5.19
C VAL A 22 -10.07 1.30 -6.39
N VAL A 23 -11.27 1.16 -6.94
CA VAL A 23 -11.75 2.01 -8.02
C VAL A 23 -12.44 3.23 -7.42
N VAL A 24 -11.98 4.43 -7.77
CA VAL A 24 -12.54 5.70 -7.25
C VAL A 24 -12.99 6.56 -8.41
N ASP A 25 -14.30 6.74 -8.55
CA ASP A 25 -14.90 7.68 -9.49
C ASP A 25 -14.97 9.10 -8.89
N SER A 26 -15.20 10.09 -9.75
CA SER A 26 -15.33 11.51 -9.43
C SER A 26 -16.60 11.86 -8.64
N ASN A 27 -17.64 11.03 -8.72
CA ASN A 27 -18.92 11.23 -8.03
C ASN A 27 -18.98 10.50 -6.68
N VAL A 28 -18.00 10.74 -5.81
CA VAL A 28 -17.92 10.14 -4.47
C VAL A 28 -17.83 11.21 -3.38
N ASP A 29 -18.24 10.87 -2.17
CA ASP A 29 -17.81 11.63 -0.99
C ASP A 29 -16.31 11.43 -0.79
N LEU A 30 -15.54 12.38 -1.29
CA LEU A 30 -14.08 12.35 -1.31
C LEU A 30 -13.47 12.27 0.10
N HIS A 31 -14.10 12.89 1.09
CA HIS A 31 -13.56 12.88 2.45
C HIS A 31 -13.73 11.48 3.08
N ILE A 32 -14.92 10.90 2.94
CA ILE A 32 -15.20 9.55 3.44
C ILE A 32 -14.37 8.51 2.69
N ALA A 33 -14.28 8.62 1.36
CA ALA A 33 -13.51 7.70 0.53
C ALA A 33 -12.03 7.71 0.94
N ALA A 34 -11.39 8.89 0.99
CA ALA A 34 -9.99 9.00 1.39
C ALA A 34 -9.74 8.45 2.82
N LYS A 35 -10.64 8.74 3.77
CA LYS A 35 -10.53 8.22 5.14
C LYS A 35 -10.60 6.69 5.20
N ARG A 36 -11.51 6.07 4.46
CA ARG A 36 -11.68 4.62 4.42
C ARG A 36 -10.51 3.93 3.74
N ILE A 37 -10.05 4.47 2.62
CA ILE A 37 -8.84 3.99 1.92
C ILE A 37 -7.66 4.05 2.87
N ALA A 38 -7.45 5.18 3.55
CA ALA A 38 -6.32 5.35 4.44
C ALA A 38 -6.35 4.38 5.64
N ALA A 39 -7.54 4.20 6.22
CA ALA A 39 -7.73 3.23 7.30
C ALA A 39 -7.48 1.78 6.84
N GLY A 40 -7.97 1.42 5.66
CA GLY A 40 -7.77 0.08 5.09
C GLY A 40 -6.33 -0.21 4.72
N LYS A 41 -5.61 0.78 4.18
CA LYS A 41 -4.22 0.61 3.74
C LYS A 41 -3.22 0.76 4.87
N TRP A 42 -3.24 1.85 5.62
CA TRP A 42 -2.21 2.12 6.63
C TRP A 42 -2.69 1.82 8.05
N GLY A 43 -3.97 2.05 8.33
CA GLY A 43 -4.55 1.76 9.65
C GLY A 43 -4.51 0.28 10.02
N CYS A 44 -4.64 -0.62 9.05
CA CYS A 44 -4.53 -2.06 9.25
C CYS A 44 -3.07 -2.52 9.14
N ASN A 45 -2.35 -2.52 10.27
CA ASN A 45 -0.98 -3.03 10.39
C ASN A 45 0.00 -2.48 9.32
N ASN A 46 -0.15 -1.20 8.95
CA ASN A 46 0.66 -0.52 7.96
C ASN A 46 0.69 -1.23 6.58
N GLY A 47 -0.43 -1.82 6.18
CA GLY A 47 -0.62 -2.46 4.87
C GLY A 47 -0.26 -3.94 4.82
N GLN A 48 0.14 -4.52 5.95
CA GLN A 48 0.45 -5.93 6.10
C GLN A 48 -0.83 -6.73 6.40
N ALA A 49 -1.79 -6.66 5.47
CA ALA A 49 -3.07 -7.36 5.55
C ALA A 49 -3.48 -7.85 4.14
N CYS A 50 -3.97 -9.09 4.04
CA CYS A 50 -4.32 -9.74 2.76
C CYS A 50 -5.43 -9.03 1.97
N ILE A 51 -6.21 -8.18 2.63
CA ILE A 51 -7.33 -7.41 2.05
C ILE A 51 -7.03 -5.90 1.98
N ALA A 52 -5.79 -5.49 2.24
CA ALA A 52 -5.43 -4.08 2.20
C ALA A 52 -5.58 -3.55 0.77
N PRO A 53 -6.02 -2.29 0.58
CA PRO A 53 -5.92 -1.60 -0.70
C PRO A 53 -4.50 -1.70 -1.25
N ASP A 54 -4.32 -2.40 -2.36
CA ASP A 54 -2.99 -2.62 -2.92
C ASP A 54 -2.65 -1.54 -3.94
N PHE A 55 -3.64 -1.09 -4.72
CA PHE A 55 -3.54 0.04 -5.64
C PHE A 55 -4.89 0.71 -5.86
N ILE A 56 -4.88 1.94 -6.37
CA ILE A 56 -6.07 2.70 -6.75
C ILE A 56 -6.13 2.82 -8.28
N ILE A 57 -7.33 2.75 -8.85
CA ILE A 57 -7.65 3.19 -10.21
C ILE A 57 -8.59 4.38 -10.11
N THR A 58 -8.25 5.49 -10.75
CA THR A 58 -9.13 6.66 -10.84
C THR A 58 -8.92 7.36 -12.18
N THR A 59 -9.62 8.46 -12.45
CA THR A 59 -9.39 9.24 -13.66
C THR A 59 -8.25 10.24 -13.46
N GLN A 60 -7.52 10.56 -14.53
CA GLN A 60 -6.45 11.56 -14.50
C GLN A 60 -6.90 12.91 -13.92
N ALA A 61 -8.14 13.33 -14.23
CA ALA A 61 -8.73 14.57 -13.73
C ALA A 61 -9.03 14.54 -12.21
N PHE A 62 -9.26 13.35 -11.64
CA PHE A 62 -9.64 13.21 -10.23
C PHE A 62 -8.47 12.85 -9.32
N ALA A 63 -7.41 12.21 -9.84
CA ALA A 63 -6.24 11.81 -9.07
C ALA A 63 -5.64 12.93 -8.20
N PRO A 64 -5.47 14.18 -8.66
CA PRO A 64 -4.95 15.25 -7.80
C PRO A 64 -5.84 15.54 -6.59
N LYS A 65 -7.16 15.52 -6.75
CA LYS A 65 -8.12 15.75 -5.65
C LYS A 65 -8.08 14.61 -4.63
N LEU A 66 -7.99 13.37 -5.11
CA LEU A 66 -7.85 12.19 -4.27
C LEU A 66 -6.55 12.20 -3.48
N LEU A 67 -5.43 12.47 -4.15
CA LEU A 67 -4.11 12.56 -3.54
C LEU A 67 -4.11 13.59 -2.40
N GLU A 68 -4.60 14.80 -2.65
CA GLU A 68 -4.64 15.86 -1.62
C GLU A 68 -5.53 15.49 -0.42
N SER A 69 -6.64 14.79 -0.66
CA SER A 69 -7.50 14.30 0.42
C SER A 69 -6.81 13.21 1.25
N LEU A 70 -6.11 12.28 0.60
CA LEU A 70 -5.33 11.23 1.26
C LEU A 70 -4.21 11.82 2.13
N LYS A 71 -3.45 12.79 1.60
CA LYS A 71 -2.38 13.47 2.36
C LYS A 71 -2.90 14.07 3.66
N LYS A 72 -4.02 14.80 3.61
CA LYS A 72 -4.66 15.42 4.79
C LYS A 72 -5.10 14.38 5.82
N VAL A 73 -5.64 13.25 5.36
CA VAL A 73 -6.02 12.15 6.26
C VAL A 73 -4.79 11.52 6.91
N LEU A 74 -3.72 11.29 6.14
CA LEU A 74 -2.49 10.67 6.64
C LEU A 74 -1.76 11.55 7.65
N GLU A 75 -1.69 12.86 7.42
CA GLU A 75 -1.16 13.81 8.41
C GLU A 75 -2.01 13.81 9.68
N LYS A 76 -3.34 13.66 9.58
CA LYS A 76 -4.20 13.52 10.77
C LYS A 76 -3.98 12.21 11.51
N PHE A 77 -3.69 11.11 10.82
CA PHE A 77 -3.49 9.80 11.42
C PHE A 77 -2.12 9.68 12.08
N TYR A 78 -1.07 10.18 11.43
CA TYR A 78 0.32 9.90 11.84
C TYR A 78 1.14 11.16 12.13
N GLY A 79 0.56 12.36 11.98
CA GLY A 79 1.27 13.62 12.12
C GLY A 79 2.12 13.97 10.90
N LYS A 80 2.89 15.06 11.05
CA LYS A 80 3.79 15.56 9.99
C LYS A 80 5.01 14.68 9.76
N ASP A 81 5.44 13.95 10.78
CA ASP A 81 6.52 12.98 10.72
C ASP A 81 5.99 11.59 11.12
N PRO A 82 5.51 10.80 10.13
CA PRO A 82 4.93 9.50 10.42
C PRO A 82 5.87 8.52 11.10
N LEU A 83 7.20 8.62 10.90
CA LEU A 83 8.15 7.68 11.49
C LEU A 83 8.22 7.81 13.02
N LEU A 84 7.94 9.01 13.54
CA LEU A 84 7.85 9.30 14.98
C LEU A 84 6.47 8.98 15.58
N SER A 85 5.48 8.65 14.75
CA SER A 85 4.14 8.30 15.23
C SER A 85 4.18 7.00 16.04
N ALA A 86 3.52 7.02 17.21
CA ALA A 86 3.30 5.82 18.02
C ALA A 86 2.27 4.87 17.36
N ASP A 87 1.42 5.38 16.47
CA ASP A 87 0.36 4.63 15.81
C ASP A 87 0.83 3.93 14.52
N LEU A 88 2.07 4.19 14.07
CA LEU A 88 2.63 3.57 12.88
C LEU A 88 3.25 2.20 13.20
N SER A 89 2.69 1.14 12.62
CA SER A 89 3.24 -0.22 12.75
C SER A 89 4.53 -0.39 11.93
N ARG A 90 5.50 -1.11 12.50
CA ARG A 90 6.72 -1.53 11.79
C ARG A 90 6.44 -2.67 10.81
N VAL A 91 7.31 -2.81 9.83
CA VAL A 91 7.39 -3.98 8.96
C VAL A 91 7.87 -5.18 9.78
N VAL A 92 7.29 -6.36 9.50
CA VAL A 92 7.47 -7.59 10.29
C VAL A 92 8.95 -7.98 10.50
N ASN A 93 9.78 -7.86 9.46
CA ASN A 93 11.19 -8.24 9.51
C ASN A 93 12.04 -7.51 8.44
N ALA A 94 13.37 -7.61 8.55
CA ALA A 94 14.33 -6.98 7.65
C ALA A 94 14.23 -7.47 6.20
N SER A 95 13.89 -8.75 5.98
CA SER A 95 13.73 -9.29 4.63
C SER A 95 12.56 -8.64 3.89
N HIS A 96 11.40 -8.50 4.56
CA HIS A 96 10.22 -7.87 3.96
C HIS A 96 10.41 -6.37 3.80
N PHE A 97 11.10 -5.73 4.75
CA PHE A 97 11.52 -4.34 4.63
C PHE A 97 12.41 -4.14 3.40
N GLY A 98 13.43 -4.99 3.22
CA GLY A 98 14.31 -4.97 2.05
C GLY A 98 13.55 -5.18 0.73
N ARG A 99 12.56 -6.09 0.71
CA ARG A 99 11.69 -6.27 -0.45
C ARG A 99 10.91 -4.99 -0.78
N LEU A 100 10.23 -4.41 0.21
CA LEU A 100 9.48 -3.16 0.04
C LEU A 100 10.38 -2.02 -0.43
N LYS A 101 11.56 -1.87 0.19
CA LYS A 101 12.59 -0.91 -0.22
C LYS A 101 12.99 -1.11 -1.69
N GLY A 102 13.20 -2.36 -2.10
CA GLY A 102 13.50 -2.70 -3.50
C GLY A 102 12.40 -2.29 -4.48
N LEU A 103 11.12 -2.46 -4.10
CA LEU A 103 9.99 -1.97 -4.92
C LEU A 103 10.00 -0.45 -5.07
N MET A 104 10.35 0.28 -4.00
CA MET A 104 10.39 1.75 -4.01
C MET A 104 11.57 2.30 -4.82
N ASP A 105 12.69 1.58 -4.84
CA ASP A 105 13.96 2.01 -5.44
C ASP A 105 14.14 1.53 -6.89
N GLU A 106 13.17 0.81 -7.45
CA GLU A 106 13.14 0.48 -8.87
C GLU A 106 13.17 1.80 -9.70
N GLU A 107 14.04 1.85 -10.72
CA GLU A 107 14.38 3.09 -11.44
C GLU A 107 13.13 3.85 -11.93
N MET A 108 12.19 3.12 -12.53
CA MET A 108 10.95 3.68 -13.11
C MET A 108 9.81 3.90 -12.08
N VAL A 109 10.06 3.59 -10.81
CA VAL A 109 9.08 3.70 -9.71
C VAL A 109 9.49 4.78 -8.72
N SER A 110 10.79 4.95 -8.46
CA SER A 110 11.31 5.89 -7.47
C SER A 110 10.91 7.35 -7.71
N ASP A 111 10.87 7.77 -8.98
CA ASP A 111 10.46 9.12 -9.42
C ASP A 111 8.94 9.34 -9.36
N LYS A 112 8.16 8.27 -9.15
CA LYS A 112 6.69 8.29 -9.04
C LYS A 112 6.19 8.54 -7.64
N ILE A 113 7.06 8.59 -6.63
CA ILE A 113 6.66 8.90 -5.26
C ILE A 113 6.14 10.34 -5.17
N VAL A 114 4.85 10.50 -4.88
CA VAL A 114 4.17 11.80 -4.76
C VAL A 114 3.84 12.19 -3.32
N PHE A 115 4.01 11.26 -2.38
CA PHE A 115 3.89 11.48 -0.94
C PHE A 115 4.65 10.41 -0.16
N GLY A 116 5.24 10.78 0.97
CA GLY A 116 5.92 9.85 1.87
C GLY A 116 7.33 9.49 1.41
N GLY A 117 7.65 8.19 1.43
CA GLY A 117 8.95 7.66 1.01
C GLY A 117 10.01 7.56 2.11
N GLN A 118 9.74 8.10 3.31
CA GLN A 118 10.66 8.02 4.46
C GLN A 118 10.75 6.59 4.99
N ARG A 119 11.96 6.20 5.38
CA ARG A 119 12.32 4.84 5.77
C ARG A 119 13.31 4.87 6.93
N ASP A 120 13.09 4.01 7.91
CA ASP A 120 14.01 3.74 9.01
C ASP A 120 14.28 2.22 9.03
N GLU A 121 15.44 1.83 8.53
CA GLU A 121 15.85 0.43 8.44
C GLU A 121 16.19 -0.17 9.81
N GLN A 122 16.62 0.64 10.78
CA GLN A 122 16.91 0.18 12.13
C GLN A 122 15.64 -0.18 12.88
N GLN A 123 14.58 0.63 12.71
CA GLN A 123 13.27 0.38 13.33
C GLN A 123 12.31 -0.43 12.45
N LEU A 124 12.73 -0.77 11.23
CA LEU A 124 11.91 -1.42 10.20
C LEU A 124 10.62 -0.64 9.88
N LYS A 125 10.68 0.69 9.86
CA LYS A 125 9.52 1.55 9.58
C LYS A 125 9.59 2.13 8.18
N ILE A 126 8.47 2.08 7.47
CA ILE A 126 8.27 2.78 6.20
C ILE A 126 7.03 3.66 6.39
N ALA A 127 7.17 4.95 6.10
CA ALA A 127 6.07 5.90 6.18
C ALA A 127 5.02 5.62 5.08
N PRO A 128 3.76 6.02 5.28
CA PRO A 128 2.74 5.95 4.24
C PRO A 128 3.24 6.56 2.92
N THR A 129 3.32 5.75 1.87
CA THR A 129 3.92 6.18 0.59
C THR A 129 2.91 6.01 -0.54
N ILE A 130 2.73 7.07 -1.33
CA ILE A 130 1.81 7.09 -2.48
C ILE A 130 2.63 7.32 -3.75
N PHE A 131 2.32 6.53 -4.77
CA PHE A 131 2.90 6.64 -6.11
C PHE A 131 1.84 7.08 -7.10
N LEU A 132 2.22 7.84 -8.12
CA LEU A 132 1.31 8.20 -9.21
C LEU A 132 1.86 7.66 -10.54
N ASP A 133 1.02 6.90 -11.24
CA ASP A 133 1.28 6.37 -12.59
C ASP A 133 2.62 5.61 -12.69
N VAL A 134 2.81 4.62 -11.82
CA VAL A 134 3.88 3.62 -11.95
C VAL A 134 3.66 2.75 -13.18
N PRO A 135 4.71 2.27 -13.86
CA PRO A 135 4.56 1.36 -15.00
C PRO A 135 3.82 0.08 -14.61
N LEU A 136 2.89 -0.38 -15.43
CA LEU A 136 2.10 -1.59 -15.15
C LEU A 136 2.96 -2.86 -15.09
N ASP A 137 4.12 -2.85 -15.75
CA ASP A 137 5.08 -3.95 -15.79
C ASP A 137 6.14 -3.88 -14.68
N SER A 138 6.12 -2.86 -13.82
CA SER A 138 7.00 -2.75 -12.65
C SER A 138 6.69 -3.82 -11.59
N ALA A 139 7.66 -4.12 -10.73
CA ALA A 139 7.49 -5.14 -9.69
C ALA A 139 6.38 -4.78 -8.69
N ILE A 140 6.24 -3.49 -8.36
CA ILE A 140 5.19 -2.98 -7.47
C ILE A 140 3.76 -3.23 -8.01
N MET A 141 3.62 -3.42 -9.33
CA MET A 141 2.34 -3.76 -9.98
C MET A 141 2.14 -5.25 -10.29
N LYS A 142 3.20 -6.07 -10.25
CA LYS A 142 3.11 -7.52 -10.51
C LYS A 142 2.92 -8.37 -9.26
N GLU A 143 3.40 -7.91 -8.11
CA GLU A 143 3.35 -8.65 -6.85
C GLU A 143 2.40 -7.99 -5.84
N GLU A 144 1.89 -8.76 -4.88
CA GLU A 144 1.22 -8.18 -3.70
C GLU A 144 2.21 -7.32 -2.90
N ILE A 145 1.81 -6.09 -2.57
CA ILE A 145 2.69 -5.16 -1.86
C ILE A 145 2.82 -5.56 -0.40
N PHE A 146 1.72 -5.89 0.28
CA PHE A 146 1.71 -6.28 1.70
C PHE A 146 2.52 -5.32 2.60
N GLY A 147 2.31 -4.02 2.43
CA GLY A 147 3.04 -2.95 3.09
C GLY A 147 2.49 -1.57 2.74
N PRO A 148 3.14 -0.49 3.18
CA PRO A 148 2.57 0.86 3.21
C PRO A 148 2.70 1.63 1.89
N LEU A 149 2.83 0.92 0.76
CA LEU A 149 2.99 1.49 -0.57
C LEU A 149 1.66 1.43 -1.30
N LEU A 150 1.19 2.56 -1.84
CA LEU A 150 -0.08 2.64 -2.56
C LEU A 150 0.08 3.36 -3.91
N PRO A 151 0.18 2.61 -5.02
CA PRO A 151 0.11 3.18 -6.36
C PRO A 151 -1.30 3.70 -6.70
N ILE A 152 -1.37 4.83 -7.38
CA ILE A 152 -2.55 5.38 -8.02
C ILE A 152 -2.32 5.33 -9.53
N LEU A 153 -3.20 4.65 -10.26
CA LEU A 153 -3.18 4.53 -11.72
C LEU A 153 -4.32 5.37 -12.32
N THR A 154 -4.02 6.04 -13.44
CA THR A 154 -4.98 6.88 -14.17
C THR A 154 -5.19 6.49 -15.62
#